data_AF-A0A371DMI1-F1
#
_entry.id   AF-A0A371DMI1-F1
#
_cell.length_a   1.000
_cell.length_b   1.000
_cell.length_c   1.000
_cell.angle_alpha   90.00
_cell.angle_beta   90.00
_cell.angle_gamma   90.00
#
_symmetry.space_group_name_H-M   'P 1'
#
loop_
_entity.id
_entity.type
_entity.pdbx_description
1 polymer ?
#
loop_
_entity_poly.entity_id
_entity_poly.type
_entity_poly.pdbx_seq_one_letter_code
_entity_poly.pdbx_strand_id
1 'polypeptide(L)'
;MNMNATTAKAKLISHEAQSQDAHIALTALRTVNAPVISESDFARLYKGELAEIIDLLAHSVVGRSATNSARGMIQLKRDSSTHTTPLSHQDTDSLYSAAIRADSQLKNARILVENEKKTRTDYSHKVRDLEHEQYKLRESLQDKRLTSLLLAILERKEKIRQERFAEVAKLLESLREKSKTTNKVAIRSEPPSLKATLRPVRTDFTRDVLSALQAHSLRVGRLSAQANLNGQSSPSRVEEAEQRLLQAVTRPKGSDVNDADVSSTYQELLASARNQALHRVRYRSPIPADREIEDIGEVAQRISDKEEELQRLADQSAALTLACAQALQVVSHFTKEATPALRATLQDEADAAQRHVDTLRLSVVNRPRSSPGRPPGESLGGGQTLSATISTLERTVMRAQATEAFIRDVDRLVSSDPAKLDEHASLIASHDTEEAEVSGRITKLLDRKAKKAAVGQTLVQDIERLVAETASIAGGHI
;
A
#
# COMPACT_ATOMS: atom_id res chain seq x y z
N MET A 1 43.81 -13.54 -41.02
CA MET A 1 44.34 -12.21 -40.66
C MET A 1 43.71 -11.03 -41.45
N ASN A 2 42.64 -11.21 -42.24
CA ASN A 2 42.01 -10.13 -43.02
C ASN A 2 40.73 -9.51 -42.41
N MET A 3 40.33 -9.86 -41.18
CA MET A 3 39.09 -9.33 -40.57
C MET A 3 39.26 -7.98 -39.84
N ASN A 4 40.48 -7.48 -39.64
CA ASN A 4 40.69 -6.20 -38.95
C ASN A 4 40.61 -4.97 -39.87
N ALA A 5 40.80 -5.14 -41.18
CA ALA A 5 40.80 -4.02 -42.14
C ALA A 5 39.39 -3.52 -42.49
N THR A 6 38.39 -4.42 -42.53
CA THR A 6 36.99 -4.07 -42.83
C THR A 6 36.33 -3.30 -41.68
N THR A 7 36.60 -3.68 -40.43
CA THR A 7 36.06 -3.00 -39.25
C THR A 7 36.64 -1.60 -39.06
N ALA A 8 37.91 -1.39 -39.43
CA ALA A 8 38.54 -0.06 -39.41
C ALA A 8 37.93 0.88 -40.46
N LYS A 9 37.66 0.37 -41.66
CA LYS A 9 37.03 1.16 -42.75
C LYS A 9 35.58 1.54 -42.41
N ALA A 10 34.81 0.64 -41.80
CA ALA A 10 33.44 0.93 -41.37
C ALA A 10 33.38 2.03 -40.29
N LYS A 11 34.32 2.04 -39.34
CA LYS A 11 34.41 3.09 -38.31
C LYS A 11 34.79 4.47 -38.85
N LEU A 12 35.61 4.52 -39.91
CA LEU A 12 35.96 5.78 -40.55
C LEU A 12 34.75 6.41 -41.27
N ILE A 13 34.00 5.59 -42.00
CA ILE A 13 32.81 6.04 -42.74
C ILE A 13 31.71 6.54 -41.78
N SER A 14 31.52 5.88 -40.63
CA SER A 14 30.55 6.35 -39.64
C SER A 14 30.95 7.69 -38.99
N HIS A 15 32.25 7.95 -38.86
CA HIS A 15 32.73 9.20 -38.26
C HIS A 15 32.60 10.40 -39.21
N GLU A 16 32.81 10.19 -40.51
CA GLU A 16 32.59 11.21 -41.54
C GLU A 16 31.10 11.57 -41.67
N ALA A 17 30.21 10.57 -41.70
CA ALA A 17 28.77 10.81 -41.76
C ALA A 17 28.26 11.60 -40.55
N GLN A 18 28.69 11.22 -39.34
CA GLN A 18 28.28 11.91 -38.12
C GLN A 18 28.81 13.36 -38.05
N SER A 19 29.99 13.63 -38.63
CA SER A 19 30.52 14.99 -38.71
C SER A 19 29.73 15.87 -39.68
N GLN A 20 29.21 15.30 -40.75
CA GLN A 20 28.41 16.01 -41.75
C GLN A 20 27.02 16.35 -41.18
N ASP A 21 26.38 15.41 -40.48
CA ASP A 21 25.07 15.62 -39.84
C ASP A 21 25.15 16.69 -38.73
N ALA A 22 26.22 16.66 -37.92
CA ALA A 22 26.47 17.68 -36.91
C ALA A 22 26.60 19.10 -37.53
N HIS A 23 27.25 19.22 -38.68
CA HIS A 23 27.36 20.51 -39.37
C HIS A 23 25.98 21.00 -39.85
N ILE A 24 25.16 20.11 -40.42
CA ILE A 24 23.80 20.45 -40.90
C ILE A 24 22.94 20.96 -39.74
N ALA A 25 22.92 20.25 -38.61
CA ALA A 25 22.18 20.63 -37.42
C ALA A 25 22.66 21.97 -36.85
N LEU A 26 23.98 22.22 -36.81
CA LEU A 26 24.53 23.49 -36.36
C LEU A 26 24.13 24.65 -37.27
N THR A 27 24.17 24.48 -38.60
CA THR A 27 23.68 25.51 -39.53
C THR A 27 22.20 25.81 -39.34
N ALA A 28 21.37 24.78 -39.15
CA ALA A 28 19.95 24.95 -38.87
C ALA A 28 19.74 25.76 -37.59
N LEU A 29 20.44 25.44 -36.50
CA LEU A 29 20.35 26.18 -35.23
C LEU A 29 20.84 27.63 -35.36
N ARG A 30 21.89 27.90 -36.16
CA ARG A 30 22.36 29.27 -36.44
C ARG A 30 21.28 30.12 -37.11
N THR A 31 20.45 29.55 -37.99
CA THR A 31 19.32 30.29 -38.61
C THR A 31 18.26 30.76 -37.59
N VAL A 32 18.26 30.19 -36.39
CA VAL A 32 17.34 30.51 -35.28
C VAL A 32 17.97 31.50 -34.29
N ASN A 33 19.16 32.05 -34.59
CA ASN A 33 19.95 32.84 -33.66
C ASN A 33 20.37 32.07 -32.39
N ALA A 34 20.63 30.76 -32.51
CA ALA A 34 21.31 30.04 -31.43
C ALA A 34 22.70 30.67 -31.16
N PRO A 35 23.18 30.66 -29.91
CA PRO A 35 24.50 31.20 -29.57
C PRO A 35 25.61 30.53 -30.40
N VAL A 36 26.64 31.31 -30.74
CA VAL A 36 27.75 30.85 -31.57
C VAL A 36 28.58 29.84 -30.78
N ILE A 37 28.42 28.56 -31.09
CA ILE A 37 29.22 27.46 -30.55
C ILE A 37 30.24 27.05 -31.61
N SER A 38 31.46 26.71 -31.18
CA SER A 38 32.50 26.20 -32.08
C SER A 38 32.08 24.85 -32.66
N GLU A 39 32.44 24.57 -33.92
CA GLU A 39 32.07 23.30 -34.58
C GLU A 39 32.67 22.09 -33.85
N SER A 40 33.86 22.23 -33.27
CA SER A 40 34.50 21.21 -32.45
C SER A 40 33.74 20.91 -31.16
N ASP A 41 33.21 21.92 -30.49
CA ASP A 41 32.43 21.73 -29.26
C ASP A 41 31.05 21.16 -29.57
N PHE A 42 30.44 21.58 -30.68
CA PHE A 42 29.17 21.02 -31.12
C PHE A 42 29.30 19.55 -31.51
N ALA A 43 30.34 19.17 -32.27
CA ALA A 43 30.61 17.77 -32.63
C ALA A 43 30.91 16.89 -31.40
N ARG A 44 31.39 17.47 -30.30
CA ARG A 44 31.54 16.75 -29.03
C ARG A 44 30.20 16.47 -28.34
N LEU A 45 29.29 17.44 -28.38
CA LEU A 45 27.94 17.34 -27.81
C LEU A 45 26.98 16.52 -28.67
N TYR A 46 27.19 16.50 -29.99
CA TYR A 46 26.34 15.83 -30.96
C TYR A 46 26.66 14.32 -31.04
N LYS A 47 26.35 13.60 -29.96
CA LYS A 47 26.55 12.14 -29.85
C LYS A 47 25.39 11.49 -29.09
N GLY A 48 25.01 10.28 -29.52
CA GLY A 48 23.98 9.46 -28.86
C GLY A 48 22.58 10.09 -28.91
N GLU A 49 21.77 9.84 -27.88
CA GLU A 49 20.38 10.32 -27.79
C GLU A 49 20.25 11.85 -27.84
N LEU A 50 21.29 12.58 -27.42
CA LEU A 50 21.31 14.03 -27.49
C LEU A 50 21.34 14.54 -28.94
N ALA A 51 21.99 13.82 -29.86
CA ALA A 51 22.00 14.16 -31.27
C ALA A 51 20.59 14.07 -31.88
N GLU A 52 19.82 13.03 -31.53
CA GLU A 52 18.45 12.85 -32.00
C GLU A 52 17.52 13.98 -31.52
N ILE A 53 17.68 14.43 -30.27
CA ILE A 53 16.93 15.56 -29.72
C ILE A 53 17.30 16.86 -30.44
N ILE A 54 18.59 17.08 -30.69
CA ILE A 54 19.10 18.25 -31.40
C ILE A 54 18.59 18.26 -32.85
N ASP A 55 18.54 17.12 -33.52
CA ASP A 55 17.98 17.00 -34.87
C ASP A 55 16.48 17.30 -34.89
N LEU A 56 15.73 16.75 -33.94
CA LEU A 56 14.30 17.02 -33.83
C LEU A 56 14.03 18.51 -33.57
N LEU A 57 14.86 19.16 -32.75
CA LEU A 57 14.81 20.61 -32.54
C LEU A 57 15.17 21.38 -33.82
N ALA A 58 16.26 21.02 -34.50
CA ALA A 58 16.69 21.66 -35.74
C ALA A 58 15.59 21.58 -36.81
N HIS A 59 15.00 20.40 -37.03
CA HIS A 59 13.92 20.18 -38.00
C HIS A 59 12.63 20.91 -37.63
N SER A 60 12.20 20.86 -36.36
CA SER A 60 10.96 21.50 -35.91
C SER A 60 11.04 23.02 -35.99
N VAL A 61 12.22 23.60 -35.76
CA VAL A 61 12.38 25.05 -35.81
C VAL A 61 12.51 25.57 -37.24
N VAL A 62 13.16 24.84 -38.16
CA VAL A 62 13.14 25.16 -39.59
C VAL A 62 11.71 25.15 -40.13
N GLY A 63 10.87 24.21 -39.71
CA GLY A 63 9.44 24.20 -40.05
C GLY A 63 8.69 25.44 -39.55
N ARG A 64 9.01 25.93 -38.34
CA ARG A 64 8.41 27.15 -37.77
C ARG A 64 8.87 28.43 -38.47
N SER A 65 10.15 28.53 -38.85
CA SER A 65 10.65 29.71 -39.58
C SER A 65 10.07 29.78 -40.99
N ALA A 66 9.99 28.64 -41.69
CA ALA A 66 9.36 28.55 -43.01
C ALA A 66 7.87 28.90 -42.98
N THR A 67 7.13 28.41 -41.96
CA THR A 67 5.71 28.78 -41.79
C THR A 67 5.51 30.23 -41.40
N ASN A 68 6.38 30.82 -40.58
CA ASN A 68 6.36 32.25 -40.28
C ASN A 68 6.67 33.11 -41.51
N SER A 69 7.65 32.71 -42.33
CA SER A 69 7.95 33.37 -43.61
C SER A 69 6.76 33.29 -44.58
N ALA A 70 6.14 32.11 -44.70
CA ALA A 70 4.93 31.94 -45.52
C ALA A 70 3.76 32.79 -45.01
N ARG A 71 3.54 32.88 -43.68
CA ARG A 71 2.53 33.78 -43.09
C ARG A 71 2.83 35.25 -43.38
N GLY A 72 4.09 35.67 -43.25
CA GLY A 72 4.53 37.03 -43.59
C GLY A 72 4.25 37.36 -45.06
N MET A 73 4.52 36.43 -45.98
CA MET A 73 4.21 36.58 -47.40
C MET A 73 2.70 36.62 -47.69
N ILE A 74 1.90 35.81 -47.00
CA ILE A 74 0.43 35.85 -47.11
C ILE A 74 -0.11 37.19 -46.60
N GLN A 75 0.46 37.71 -45.51
CA GLN A 75 0.04 38.96 -44.90
C GLN A 75 0.44 40.16 -45.78
N LEU A 76 1.67 40.18 -46.30
CA LEU A 76 2.10 41.14 -47.33
C LEU A 76 1.19 41.10 -48.56
N LYS A 77 0.83 39.90 -49.04
CA LYS A 77 -0.12 39.78 -50.17
C LYS A 77 -1.51 40.31 -49.81
N ARG A 78 -2.02 40.06 -48.61
CA ARG A 78 -3.29 40.61 -48.14
C ARG A 78 -3.24 42.13 -48.03
N ASP A 79 -2.19 42.68 -47.45
CA ASP A 79 -2.00 44.13 -47.27
C ASP A 79 -1.76 44.83 -48.62
N SER A 80 -1.18 44.15 -49.61
CA SER A 80 -1.09 44.66 -50.98
C SER A 80 -2.42 44.54 -51.75
N SER A 81 -3.26 43.56 -51.40
CA SER A 81 -4.57 43.30 -52.02
C SER A 81 -5.68 44.24 -51.50
N THR A 82 -5.49 44.88 -50.34
CA THR A 82 -6.44 45.89 -49.82
C THR A 82 -6.36 47.23 -50.54
N HIS A 83 -5.38 47.43 -51.45
CA HIS A 83 -5.29 48.62 -52.30
C HIS A 83 -6.04 48.52 -53.63
N THR A 84 -6.54 47.34 -54.02
CA THR A 84 -7.57 47.23 -55.06
C THR A 84 -8.93 47.36 -54.39
N THR A 85 -9.31 48.60 -54.11
CA THR A 85 -10.67 48.99 -53.76
C THR A 85 -11.63 48.47 -54.84
N PRO A 86 -12.53 47.51 -54.55
CA PRO A 86 -13.70 47.35 -55.39
C PRO A 86 -14.45 48.68 -55.33
N LEU A 87 -14.81 49.18 -56.52
CA LEU A 87 -15.57 50.42 -56.72
C LEU A 87 -16.66 50.56 -55.66
N SER A 88 -16.45 51.56 -54.81
CA SER A 88 -17.34 52.07 -53.78
C SER A 88 -18.74 52.28 -54.34
N HIS A 89 -19.70 51.44 -53.93
CA HIS A 89 -21.08 51.88 -53.78
C HIS A 89 -21.10 52.94 -52.69
N GLN A 90 -21.18 54.19 -53.12
CA GLN A 90 -20.76 55.39 -52.39
C GLN A 90 -21.74 55.88 -51.31
N ASP A 91 -22.69 55.06 -50.85
CA ASP A 91 -23.77 55.48 -49.95
C ASP A 91 -24.00 54.54 -48.75
N THR A 92 -23.13 53.57 -48.49
CA THR A 92 -23.25 52.80 -47.24
C THR A 92 -22.55 53.54 -46.11
N ASP A 93 -23.35 54.02 -45.17
CA ASP A 93 -22.96 54.69 -43.93
C ASP A 93 -21.76 53.98 -43.25
N SER A 94 -20.69 54.74 -42.98
CA SER A 94 -19.45 54.24 -42.35
C SER A 94 -19.75 53.46 -41.06
N LEU A 95 -20.75 53.94 -40.30
CA LEU A 95 -21.20 53.30 -39.06
C LEU A 95 -21.75 51.89 -39.30
N TYR A 96 -22.46 51.67 -40.41
CA TYR A 96 -23.00 50.36 -40.77
C TYR A 96 -21.88 49.35 -41.08
N SER A 97 -20.85 49.78 -41.83
CA SER A 97 -19.69 48.94 -42.13
C SER A 97 -18.88 48.59 -40.88
N ALA A 98 -18.75 49.54 -39.94
CA ALA A 98 -18.09 49.32 -38.66
C ALA A 98 -18.90 48.35 -37.77
N ALA A 99 -20.23 48.47 -37.75
CA ALA A 99 -21.12 47.57 -37.02
C ALA A 99 -21.05 46.14 -37.54
N ILE A 100 -21.03 45.92 -38.86
CA ILE A 100 -20.85 44.58 -39.46
C ILE A 100 -19.50 43.99 -39.08
N ARG A 101 -18.42 44.78 -39.12
CA ARG A 101 -17.09 44.30 -38.70
C ARG A 101 -17.08 43.92 -37.22
N ALA A 102 -17.67 44.75 -36.35
CA ALA A 102 -17.78 44.44 -34.93
C ALA A 102 -18.61 43.17 -34.68
N ASP A 103 -19.73 42.97 -35.38
CA ASP A 103 -20.54 41.75 -35.29
C ASP A 103 -19.75 40.51 -35.76
N SER A 104 -19.00 40.62 -36.86
CA SER A 104 -18.14 39.52 -37.33
C SER A 104 -17.03 39.17 -36.34
N GLN A 105 -16.42 40.18 -35.68
CA GLN A 105 -15.42 39.98 -34.65
C GLN A 105 -16.03 39.32 -33.41
N LEU A 106 -17.23 39.75 -33.00
CA LEU A 106 -17.94 39.17 -31.86
C LEU A 106 -18.31 37.70 -32.14
N LYS A 107 -18.80 37.39 -33.35
CA LYS A 107 -19.06 36.01 -33.78
C LYS A 107 -17.80 35.15 -33.75
N ASN A 108 -16.68 35.65 -34.27
CA ASN A 108 -15.40 34.93 -34.23
C ASN A 108 -14.89 34.73 -32.79
N ALA A 109 -14.98 35.76 -31.94
CA ALA A 109 -14.60 35.66 -30.53
C ALA A 109 -15.48 34.63 -29.78
N ARG A 110 -16.78 34.59 -30.09
CA ARG A 110 -17.71 33.60 -29.52
C ARG A 110 -17.34 32.18 -29.91
N ILE A 111 -17.04 31.94 -31.19
CA ILE A 111 -16.59 30.62 -31.69
C ILE A 111 -15.28 30.21 -30.98
N LEU A 112 -14.34 31.15 -30.80
CA LEU A 112 -13.08 30.89 -30.12
C LEU A 112 -13.32 30.49 -28.65
N VAL A 113 -14.16 31.22 -27.93
CA VAL A 113 -14.52 30.90 -26.53
C VAL A 113 -15.25 29.55 -26.43
N GLU A 114 -16.14 29.23 -27.37
CA GLU A 114 -16.81 27.92 -27.40
C GLU A 114 -15.81 26.78 -27.67
N ASN A 115 -14.86 26.97 -28.58
CA ASN A 115 -13.79 26.01 -28.84
C ASN A 115 -12.88 25.82 -27.62
N GLU A 116 -12.49 26.89 -26.94
CA GLU A 116 -11.68 26.80 -25.72
C GLU A 116 -12.43 26.13 -24.56
N LYS A 117 -13.74 26.38 -24.43
CA LYS A 117 -14.58 25.66 -23.47
C LYS A 117 -14.59 24.16 -23.79
N LYS A 118 -14.73 23.79 -25.06
CA LYS A 118 -14.71 22.39 -25.51
C LYS A 118 -13.35 21.72 -25.24
N THR A 119 -12.24 22.37 -25.58
CA THR A 119 -10.91 21.81 -25.28
C THR A 119 -10.66 21.67 -23.79
N ARG A 120 -11.16 22.61 -22.98
CA ARG A 120 -11.08 22.52 -21.51
C ARG A 120 -11.93 21.37 -20.96
N THR A 121 -13.14 21.14 -21.48
CA THR A 121 -13.95 19.99 -21.06
C THR A 121 -13.29 18.68 -21.45
N ASP A 122 -12.75 18.59 -22.67
CA ASP A 122 -12.05 17.39 -23.16
C ASP A 122 -10.81 17.10 -22.29
N TYR A 123 -10.04 18.14 -21.93
CA TYR A 123 -8.91 18.00 -21.02
C TYR A 123 -9.34 17.57 -19.62
N SER A 124 -10.43 18.15 -19.10
CA SER A 124 -10.98 17.75 -17.80
C SER A 124 -11.45 16.29 -17.79
N HIS A 125 -12.01 15.79 -18.89
CA HIS A 125 -12.37 14.38 -19.02
C HIS A 125 -11.12 13.49 -19.03
N LYS A 126 -10.12 13.83 -19.84
CA LYS A 126 -8.83 13.10 -19.88
C LYS A 126 -8.16 13.02 -18.51
N VAL A 127 -8.17 14.11 -17.74
CA VAL A 127 -7.61 14.12 -16.38
C VAL A 127 -8.37 13.17 -15.46
N ARG A 128 -9.71 13.14 -15.52
CA ARG A 128 -10.51 12.18 -14.73
C ARG A 128 -10.25 10.73 -15.13
N ASP A 129 -10.07 10.45 -16.41
CA ASP A 129 -9.74 9.12 -16.90
C ASP A 129 -8.37 8.66 -16.39
N LEU A 130 -7.36 9.53 -16.43
CA LEU A 130 -6.02 9.27 -15.89
C LEU A 130 -6.03 9.11 -14.37
N GLU A 131 -6.83 9.89 -13.63
CA GLU A 131 -7.01 9.72 -12.20
C GLU A 131 -7.61 8.34 -11.90
N HIS A 132 -8.64 7.93 -12.64
CA HIS A 132 -9.27 6.62 -12.46
C HIS A 132 -8.30 5.47 -12.76
N GLU A 133 -7.48 5.61 -13.80
CA GLU A 133 -6.41 4.65 -14.11
C GLU A 133 -5.35 4.60 -13.00
N GLN A 134 -4.95 5.75 -12.45
CA GLN A 134 -4.03 5.83 -11.32
C GLN A 134 -4.59 5.10 -10.08
N TYR A 135 -5.88 5.26 -9.77
CA TYR A 135 -6.52 4.53 -8.67
C TYR A 135 -6.48 3.01 -8.90
N LYS A 136 -6.84 2.55 -10.10
CA LYS A 136 -6.77 1.12 -10.45
C LYS A 136 -5.37 0.54 -10.34
N LEU A 137 -4.35 1.29 -10.80
CA LEU A 137 -2.96 0.85 -10.71
C LEU A 137 -2.48 0.80 -9.26
N ARG A 138 -2.89 1.73 -8.41
CA ARG A 138 -2.57 1.70 -6.97
C ARG A 138 -3.20 0.51 -6.26
N GLU A 139 -4.47 0.23 -6.53
CA GLU A 139 -5.18 -0.95 -6.00
C GLU A 139 -4.49 -2.24 -6.44
N SER A 140 -4.20 -2.40 -7.74
CA SER A 140 -3.46 -3.56 -8.26
C SER A 140 -2.07 -3.72 -7.64
N LEU A 141 -1.37 -2.62 -7.35
CA LEU A 141 -0.07 -2.64 -6.69
C LEU A 141 -0.20 -3.10 -5.23
N GLN A 142 -1.23 -2.65 -4.50
CA GLN A 142 -1.52 -3.11 -3.15
C GLN A 142 -1.84 -4.62 -3.12
N ASP A 143 -2.65 -5.11 -4.06
CA ASP A 143 -2.93 -6.54 -4.20
C ASP A 143 -1.66 -7.36 -4.49
N LYS A 144 -0.78 -6.86 -5.36
CA LYS A 144 0.52 -7.48 -5.63
C LYS A 144 1.44 -7.50 -4.41
N ARG A 145 1.42 -6.45 -3.59
CA ARG A 145 2.18 -6.41 -2.31
C ARG A 145 1.62 -7.41 -1.30
N LEU A 146 0.30 -7.49 -1.17
CA LEU A 146 -0.36 -8.43 -0.26
C LEU A 146 -0.11 -9.88 -0.65
N THR A 147 -0.24 -10.20 -1.95
CA THR A 147 0.07 -11.54 -2.48
C THR A 147 1.54 -11.89 -2.31
N SER A 148 2.48 -10.96 -2.54
CA SER A 148 3.90 -11.16 -2.27
C SER A 148 4.19 -11.43 -0.79
N LEU A 149 3.53 -10.72 0.12
CA LEU A 149 3.66 -10.93 1.56
C LEU A 149 3.11 -12.31 1.98
N LEU A 150 1.98 -12.72 1.41
CA LEU A 150 1.41 -14.05 1.64
C LEU A 150 2.35 -15.16 1.17
N LEU A 151 2.93 -15.03 -0.02
CA LEU A 151 3.92 -15.99 -0.55
C LEU A 151 5.15 -16.07 0.35
N ALA A 152 5.67 -14.95 0.84
CA ALA A 152 6.80 -14.93 1.78
C ALA A 152 6.47 -15.62 3.12
N ILE A 153 5.24 -15.43 3.63
CA ILE A 153 4.77 -16.15 4.83
C ILE A 153 4.67 -17.65 4.58
N LEU A 154 4.15 -18.06 3.41
CA LEU A 154 4.05 -19.47 3.03
C LEU A 154 5.41 -20.12 2.88
N GLU A 155 6.37 -19.45 2.25
CA GLU A 155 7.77 -19.89 2.13
C GLU A 155 8.40 -20.07 3.52
N ARG A 156 8.21 -19.11 4.43
CA ARG A 156 8.68 -19.23 5.82
C ARG A 156 8.05 -20.41 6.56
N LYS A 157 6.74 -20.63 6.39
CA LYS A 157 6.04 -21.77 7.01
C LYS A 157 6.53 -23.10 6.44
N GLU A 158 6.82 -23.16 5.15
CA GLU A 158 7.37 -24.36 4.51
C GLU A 158 8.78 -24.65 5.01
N LYS A 159 9.63 -23.63 5.19
CA LYS A 159 10.95 -23.79 5.81
C LYS A 159 10.86 -24.37 7.22
N ILE A 160 9.97 -23.85 8.07
CA ILE A 160 9.73 -24.39 9.42
C ILE A 160 9.25 -25.84 9.36
N ARG A 161 8.38 -26.18 8.39
CA ARG A 161 7.91 -27.54 8.18
C ARG A 161 9.06 -28.48 7.80
N GLN A 162 9.95 -28.06 6.91
CA GLN A 162 11.14 -28.82 6.53
C GLN A 162 12.09 -29.04 7.71
N GLU A 163 12.32 -28.02 8.54
CA GLU A 163 13.11 -28.12 9.78
C GLU A 163 12.50 -29.16 10.73
N ARG A 164 11.18 -29.12 10.95
CA ARG A 164 10.46 -30.12 11.77
C ARG A 164 10.57 -31.52 11.19
N PHE A 165 10.43 -31.69 9.88
CA PHE A 165 10.61 -33.01 9.25
C PHE A 165 12.03 -33.53 9.39
N ALA A 166 13.04 -32.66 9.31
CA ALA A 166 14.42 -33.03 9.56
C ALA A 166 14.63 -33.47 11.02
N GLU A 167 14.00 -32.80 12.00
CA GLU A 167 14.02 -33.23 13.40
C GLU A 167 13.31 -34.56 13.61
N VAL A 168 12.14 -34.78 13.02
CA VAL A 168 11.42 -36.06 13.08
C VAL A 168 12.26 -37.19 12.48
N ALA A 169 12.94 -36.94 11.35
CA ALA A 169 13.85 -37.91 10.75
C ALA A 169 15.00 -38.27 11.70
N LYS A 170 15.63 -37.27 12.34
CA LYS A 170 16.66 -37.50 13.37
C LYS A 170 16.14 -38.30 14.56
N LEU A 171 14.93 -38.00 15.03
CA LEU A 171 14.29 -38.74 16.13
C LEU A 171 14.01 -40.19 15.74
N LEU A 172 13.52 -40.44 14.53
CA LEU A 172 13.31 -41.80 14.00
C LEU A 172 14.63 -42.57 13.85
N GLU A 173 15.70 -41.93 13.39
CA GLU A 173 17.04 -42.53 13.38
C GLU A 173 17.52 -42.87 14.79
N SER A 174 17.38 -41.95 15.75
CA SER A 174 17.74 -42.20 17.15
C SER A 174 16.93 -43.35 17.78
N LEU A 175 15.63 -43.47 17.45
CA LEU A 175 14.78 -44.57 17.88
C LEU A 175 15.19 -45.88 17.22
N ARG A 176 15.60 -45.85 15.95
CA ARG A 176 16.09 -47.03 15.21
C ARG A 176 17.44 -47.50 15.75
N GLU A 177 18.32 -46.59 16.17
CA GLU A 177 19.56 -46.93 16.86
C GLU A 177 19.29 -47.51 18.24
N LYS A 178 18.43 -46.87 19.03
CA LYS A 178 17.99 -47.38 20.34
C LYS A 178 17.28 -48.74 20.20
N SER A 179 16.45 -48.95 19.18
CA SER A 179 15.79 -50.24 19.00
C SER A 179 16.79 -51.32 18.63
N LYS A 180 17.79 -51.05 17.78
CA LYS A 180 18.90 -51.98 17.49
C LYS A 180 19.68 -52.38 18.74
N THR A 181 19.88 -51.47 19.70
CA THR A 181 20.55 -51.81 20.97
C THR A 181 19.63 -52.57 21.92
N THR A 182 18.32 -52.33 21.87
CA THR A 182 17.33 -52.94 22.77
C THR A 182 16.82 -54.30 22.26
N ASN A 183 16.92 -54.61 20.96
CA ASN A 183 16.39 -55.84 20.34
C ASN A 183 17.24 -57.11 20.56
N LYS A 184 17.94 -57.23 21.69
CA LYS A 184 18.50 -58.52 22.14
C LYS A 184 17.55 -59.31 23.05
N VAL A 185 16.37 -58.79 23.37
CA VAL A 185 15.35 -59.53 24.12
C VAL A 185 14.21 -59.89 23.16
N ALA A 186 14.24 -61.14 22.70
CA ALA A 186 13.25 -61.71 21.80
C ALA A 186 11.89 -61.81 22.52
N ILE A 187 10.93 -60.97 22.14
CA ILE A 187 9.53 -61.15 22.50
C ILE A 187 8.70 -61.13 21.21
N ARG A 188 8.22 -62.33 20.85
CA ARG A 188 7.13 -62.56 19.91
C ARG A 188 5.84 -62.00 20.52
N SER A 189 5.19 -61.06 19.85
CA SER A 189 3.73 -60.98 19.92
C SER A 189 3.16 -60.29 18.66
N GLU A 190 2.13 -60.91 18.12
CA GLU A 190 1.36 -60.46 16.95
C GLU A 190 0.45 -59.27 17.30
N PRO A 191 0.17 -58.37 16.34
CA PRO A 191 -0.69 -57.21 16.59
C PRO A 191 -2.18 -57.58 16.52
N PRO A 192 -3.02 -57.19 17.50
CA PRO A 192 -4.46 -57.43 17.45
C PRO A 192 -5.16 -56.46 16.48
N SER A 193 -6.09 -57.00 15.69
CA SER A 193 -6.89 -56.27 14.71
C SER A 193 -7.91 -55.35 15.39
N LEU A 194 -7.77 -54.03 15.21
CA LEU A 194 -8.70 -53.02 15.71
C LEU A 194 -9.91 -52.88 14.78
N LYS A 195 -11.05 -53.44 15.19
CA LYS A 195 -12.39 -53.08 14.67
C LYS A 195 -13.07 -52.18 15.70
N ALA A 196 -12.82 -50.87 15.63
CA ALA A 196 -13.47 -49.89 16.49
C ALA A 196 -14.73 -49.33 15.80
N THR A 197 -15.90 -49.74 16.28
CA THR A 197 -17.19 -49.11 15.95
C THR A 197 -17.26 -47.74 16.63
N LEU A 198 -17.22 -46.68 15.82
CA LEU A 198 -17.31 -45.28 16.28
C LEU A 198 -18.68 -45.03 16.92
N ARG A 199 -18.71 -44.95 18.26
CA ARG A 199 -19.84 -44.36 18.99
C ARG A 199 -19.77 -42.83 18.88
N PRO A 200 -20.90 -42.12 18.74
CA PRO A 200 -20.93 -40.67 18.68
C PRO A 200 -20.33 -40.07 19.96
N VAL A 201 -19.31 -39.23 19.79
CA VAL A 201 -18.56 -38.56 20.85
C VAL A 201 -19.49 -37.60 21.58
N ARG A 202 -19.71 -37.82 22.88
CA ARG A 202 -20.50 -36.91 23.73
C ARG A 202 -19.73 -35.60 23.92
N THR A 203 -20.26 -34.50 23.40
CA THR A 203 -19.64 -33.16 23.41
C THR A 203 -19.72 -32.44 24.74
N ASP A 204 -20.56 -32.91 25.67
CA ASP A 204 -20.91 -32.20 26.91
C ASP A 204 -19.68 -31.94 27.79
N PHE A 205 -18.82 -32.95 27.96
CA PHE A 205 -17.58 -32.81 28.74
C PHE A 205 -16.57 -31.86 28.09
N THR A 206 -16.57 -31.77 26.76
CA THR A 206 -15.70 -30.83 26.04
C THR A 206 -16.10 -29.39 26.33
N ARG A 207 -17.42 -29.12 26.37
CA ARG A 207 -17.97 -27.80 26.70
C ARG A 207 -17.66 -27.41 28.15
N ASP A 208 -17.80 -28.34 29.08
CA ASP A 208 -17.50 -28.10 30.50
C ASP A 208 -16.01 -27.87 30.75
N VAL A 209 -15.12 -28.64 30.10
CA VAL A 209 -13.67 -28.43 30.18
C VAL A 209 -13.26 -27.08 29.60
N LEU A 210 -13.79 -26.71 28.42
CA LEU A 210 -13.48 -25.43 27.78
C LEU A 210 -13.96 -24.24 28.61
N SER A 211 -15.17 -24.32 29.19
CA SER A 211 -15.69 -23.26 30.06
C SER A 211 -14.90 -23.14 31.37
N ALA A 212 -14.49 -24.27 31.97
CA ALA A 212 -13.63 -24.27 33.15
C ALA A 212 -12.24 -23.68 32.85
N LEU A 213 -11.67 -23.99 31.69
CA LEU A 213 -10.37 -23.46 31.25
C LEU A 213 -10.46 -21.95 30.97
N GLN A 214 -11.55 -21.48 30.36
CA GLN A 214 -11.81 -20.05 30.17
C GLN A 214 -12.01 -19.32 31.51
N ALA A 215 -12.71 -19.92 32.47
CA ALA A 215 -12.85 -19.34 33.81
C ALA A 215 -11.51 -19.25 34.54
N HIS A 216 -10.65 -20.25 34.38
CA HIS A 216 -9.29 -20.27 34.93
C HIS A 216 -8.41 -19.19 34.30
N SER A 217 -8.40 -19.03 32.98
CA SER A 217 -7.62 -18.00 32.30
C SER A 217 -8.06 -16.58 32.69
N LEU A 218 -9.37 -16.35 32.83
CA LEU A 218 -9.90 -15.08 33.36
C LEU A 218 -9.47 -14.82 34.80
N ARG A 219 -9.44 -15.86 35.65
CA ARG A 219 -8.96 -15.74 37.03
C ARG A 219 -7.47 -15.39 37.09
N VAL A 220 -6.64 -16.08 36.32
CA VAL A 220 -5.20 -15.79 36.22
C VAL A 220 -4.96 -14.38 35.68
N GLY A 221 -5.71 -13.98 34.64
CA GLY A 221 -5.65 -12.64 34.09
C GLY A 221 -6.06 -11.54 35.08
N ARG A 222 -7.06 -11.79 35.94
CA ARG A 222 -7.42 -10.86 37.02
C ARG A 222 -6.33 -10.76 38.08
N LEU A 223 -5.71 -11.88 38.46
CA LEU A 223 -4.61 -11.89 39.43
C LEU A 223 -3.38 -11.15 38.88
N SER A 224 -3.06 -11.32 37.60
CA SER A 224 -1.94 -10.58 36.97
C SER A 224 -2.26 -9.10 36.76
N ALA A 225 -3.48 -8.76 36.36
CA ALA A 225 -3.92 -7.37 36.25
C ALA A 225 -3.93 -6.67 37.62
N GLN A 226 -4.34 -7.35 38.69
CA GLN A 226 -4.25 -6.83 40.06
C GLN A 226 -2.79 -6.63 40.50
N ALA A 227 -1.86 -7.48 40.07
CA ALA A 227 -0.44 -7.27 40.32
C ALA A 227 0.09 -6.01 39.60
N ASN A 228 -0.34 -5.79 38.36
CA ASN A 228 0.11 -4.67 37.52
C ASN A 228 -0.55 -3.31 37.88
N LEU A 229 -1.86 -3.30 38.18
CA LEU A 229 -2.61 -2.10 38.60
C LEU A 229 -2.10 -1.53 39.92
N ASN A 230 -1.61 -2.40 40.80
CA ASN A 230 -0.98 -1.99 42.03
C ASN A 230 0.51 -1.64 41.84
N GLY A 231 1.08 -1.62 40.62
CA GLY A 231 2.50 -1.36 40.39
C GLY A 231 3.05 0.00 40.87
N GLN A 232 2.19 0.92 41.32
CA GLN A 232 2.59 2.17 42.00
C GLN A 232 2.39 2.15 43.53
N SER A 233 1.81 1.09 44.11
CA SER A 233 1.52 0.95 45.56
C SER A 233 1.66 -0.48 46.13
N SER A 234 2.06 -1.46 45.32
CA SER A 234 2.23 -2.88 45.67
C SER A 234 3.48 -3.23 46.47
N PRO A 235 4.66 -2.57 46.36
CA PRO A 235 5.80 -2.95 47.18
C PRO A 235 5.45 -2.79 48.66
N SER A 236 4.68 -1.77 49.04
CA SER A 236 4.27 -1.56 50.44
C SER A 236 3.43 -2.72 50.98
N ARG A 237 2.51 -3.30 50.21
CA ARG A 237 1.64 -4.38 50.70
C ARG A 237 2.35 -5.71 50.84
N VAL A 238 3.26 -6.03 49.93
CA VAL A 238 4.08 -7.24 50.02
C VAL A 238 5.03 -7.09 51.19
N GLU A 239 5.72 -5.96 51.30
CA GLU A 239 6.60 -5.65 52.44
C GLU A 239 5.85 -5.66 53.78
N GLU A 240 4.65 -5.09 53.86
CA GLU A 240 3.80 -5.14 55.06
C GLU A 240 3.40 -6.58 55.42
N ALA A 241 3.05 -7.40 54.44
CA ALA A 241 2.68 -8.81 54.68
C ALA A 241 3.90 -9.63 55.12
N GLU A 242 5.05 -9.40 54.51
CA GLU A 242 6.34 -10.00 54.90
C GLU A 242 6.75 -9.57 56.31
N GLN A 243 6.62 -8.28 56.65
CA GLN A 243 6.88 -7.76 57.99
C GLN A 243 5.93 -8.37 59.02
N ARG A 244 4.64 -8.52 58.71
CA ARG A 244 3.67 -9.20 59.59
C ARG A 244 4.02 -10.67 59.78
N LEU A 245 4.47 -11.35 58.72
CA LEU A 245 4.91 -12.75 58.81
C LEU A 245 6.18 -12.86 59.67
N LEU A 246 7.16 -11.98 59.47
CA LEU A 246 8.37 -11.91 60.29
C LEU A 246 8.02 -11.64 61.77
N GLN A 247 7.14 -10.68 62.05
CA GLN A 247 6.67 -10.40 63.43
C GLN A 247 5.94 -11.60 64.05
N ALA A 248 5.16 -12.34 63.25
CA ALA A 248 4.48 -13.55 63.71
C ALA A 248 5.43 -14.71 63.99
N VAL A 249 6.60 -14.75 63.35
CA VAL A 249 7.66 -15.76 63.58
C VAL A 249 8.56 -15.36 64.76
N THR A 250 8.88 -14.07 64.92
CA THR A 250 9.74 -13.59 66.01
C THR A 250 9.03 -13.62 67.37
N ARG A 251 7.75 -13.23 67.42
CA ARG A 251 6.95 -13.17 68.66
C ARG A 251 6.92 -14.49 69.47
N PRO A 252 6.70 -15.68 68.87
CA PRO A 252 6.71 -16.94 69.60
C PRO A 252 8.12 -17.45 69.91
N LYS A 253 9.14 -17.09 69.12
CA LYS A 253 10.52 -17.52 69.35
C LYS A 253 11.26 -16.66 70.38
N GLY A 254 10.84 -15.41 70.60
CA GLY A 254 11.49 -14.48 71.52
C GLY A 254 12.89 -14.03 71.08
N SER A 255 13.30 -14.36 69.85
CA SER A 255 14.58 -14.01 69.24
C SER A 255 14.52 -12.70 68.47
N ASP A 256 15.67 -12.07 68.28
CA ASP A 256 15.83 -10.90 67.39
C ASP A 256 15.53 -11.27 65.92
N VAL A 257 15.12 -10.28 65.14
CA VAL A 257 14.79 -10.41 63.71
C VAL A 257 15.99 -10.95 62.90
N ASN A 258 17.22 -10.70 63.36
CA ASN A 258 18.45 -11.11 62.70
C ASN A 258 18.94 -12.52 63.12
N ASP A 259 18.19 -13.23 63.96
CA ASP A 259 18.56 -14.58 64.39
C ASP A 259 18.42 -15.59 63.22
N ALA A 260 19.42 -16.44 63.05
CA ALA A 260 19.50 -17.40 61.95
C ALA A 260 18.28 -18.35 61.97
N ASP A 261 17.83 -18.74 63.15
CA ASP A 261 16.68 -19.63 63.33
C ASP A 261 15.37 -18.98 62.91
N VAL A 262 15.20 -17.67 63.12
CA VAL A 262 14.02 -16.90 62.67
C VAL A 262 14.03 -16.85 61.14
N SER A 263 15.19 -16.55 60.55
CA SER A 263 15.35 -16.45 59.09
C SER A 263 15.06 -17.78 58.37
N SER A 264 15.50 -18.92 58.93
CA SER A 264 15.23 -20.26 58.39
C SER A 264 13.74 -20.57 58.40
N THR A 265 13.07 -20.36 59.54
CA THR A 265 11.63 -20.63 59.64
C THR A 265 10.78 -19.69 58.77
N TYR A 266 11.21 -18.45 58.60
CA TYR A 266 10.58 -17.52 57.66
C TYR A 266 10.69 -18.03 56.22
N GLN A 267 11.87 -18.49 55.80
CA GLN A 267 12.09 -19.04 54.46
C GLN A 267 11.26 -20.31 54.20
N GLU A 268 11.14 -21.21 55.18
CA GLU A 268 10.31 -22.41 55.07
C GLU A 268 8.82 -22.08 54.92
N LEU A 269 8.31 -21.16 55.74
CA LEU A 269 6.92 -20.71 55.65
C LEU A 269 6.63 -20.01 54.32
N LEU A 270 7.59 -19.21 53.85
CA LEU A 270 7.50 -18.54 52.56
C LEU A 270 7.51 -19.55 51.40
N ALA A 271 8.36 -20.58 51.45
CA ALA A 271 8.38 -21.66 50.48
C ALA A 271 7.06 -22.45 50.49
N SER A 272 6.52 -22.76 51.67
CA SER A 272 5.21 -23.43 51.82
C SER A 272 4.06 -22.59 51.27
N ALA A 273 4.05 -21.28 51.58
CA ALA A 273 3.06 -20.34 51.07
C ALA A 273 3.13 -20.21 49.53
N ARG A 274 4.34 -20.16 48.96
CA ARG A 274 4.54 -20.17 47.49
C ARG A 274 4.02 -21.46 46.87
N ASN A 275 4.34 -22.62 47.45
CA ASN A 275 3.83 -23.91 46.97
C ASN A 275 2.31 -24.00 47.04
N GLN A 276 1.70 -23.51 48.12
CA GLN A 276 0.25 -23.48 48.26
C GLN A 276 -0.42 -22.50 47.29
N ALA A 277 0.19 -21.34 47.05
CA ALA A 277 -0.26 -20.38 46.06
C ALA A 277 -0.21 -20.97 44.64
N LEU A 278 0.91 -21.61 44.27
CA LEU A 278 1.04 -22.33 43.00
C LEU A 278 -0.02 -23.42 42.85
N HIS A 279 -0.26 -24.19 43.91
CA HIS A 279 -1.29 -25.23 43.88
C HIS A 279 -2.71 -24.65 43.71
N ARG A 280 -3.00 -23.49 44.29
CA ARG A 280 -4.30 -22.81 44.16
C ARG A 280 -4.49 -22.14 42.79
N VAL A 281 -3.40 -21.81 42.11
CA VAL A 281 -3.41 -21.21 40.77
C VAL A 281 -3.42 -22.27 39.67
N ARG A 282 -2.95 -23.49 39.93
CA ARG A 282 -2.99 -24.60 38.97
C ARG A 282 -4.44 -24.95 38.59
N TYR A 283 -4.67 -25.22 37.31
CA TYR A 283 -5.96 -25.70 36.82
C TYR A 283 -6.32 -27.02 37.51
N ARG A 284 -7.60 -27.21 37.82
CA ARG A 284 -8.15 -28.48 38.29
C ARG A 284 -9.32 -28.84 37.38
N SER A 285 -9.17 -29.95 36.65
CA SER A 285 -10.25 -30.45 35.81
C SER A 285 -11.47 -30.79 36.68
N PRO A 286 -12.70 -30.40 36.27
CA PRO A 286 -13.93 -30.76 36.95
C PRO A 286 -14.34 -32.23 36.70
N ILE A 287 -13.59 -32.97 35.88
CA ILE A 287 -13.90 -34.37 35.59
C ILE A 287 -13.55 -35.21 36.82
N PRO A 288 -14.51 -35.94 37.41
CA PRO A 288 -14.24 -36.81 38.56
C PRO A 288 -13.25 -37.90 38.16
N ALA A 289 -12.20 -38.09 38.97
CA ALA A 289 -11.15 -39.09 38.75
C ALA A 289 -11.68 -40.54 38.86
N ASP A 290 -12.90 -40.73 39.37
CA ASP A 290 -13.53 -42.02 39.59
C ASP A 290 -14.20 -42.54 38.30
N ARG A 291 -13.41 -43.03 37.35
CA ARG A 291 -13.91 -44.00 36.36
C ARG A 291 -12.89 -45.12 36.16
N GLU A 292 -13.22 -46.27 36.74
CA GLU A 292 -12.53 -47.53 36.54
C GLU A 292 -12.67 -48.02 35.08
N ILE A 293 -11.66 -48.80 34.64
CA ILE A 293 -11.53 -49.52 33.35
C ILE A 293 -10.81 -48.75 32.24
N GLU A 294 -9.56 -48.40 32.51
CA GLU A 294 -8.35 -48.55 31.67
C GLU A 294 -7.17 -48.32 32.64
N ASP A 295 -5.96 -48.82 32.34
CA ASP A 295 -4.81 -48.69 33.24
C ASP A 295 -4.66 -47.22 33.71
N ILE A 296 -5.07 -46.97 34.96
CA ILE A 296 -5.37 -45.61 35.45
C ILE A 296 -4.14 -44.73 35.32
N GLY A 297 -2.95 -45.33 35.40
CA GLY A 297 -1.68 -44.68 35.17
C GLY A 297 -1.54 -44.11 33.76
N GLU A 298 -1.86 -44.88 32.71
CA GLU A 298 -1.75 -44.41 31.33
C GLU A 298 -2.77 -43.33 30.98
N VAL A 299 -3.98 -43.44 31.50
CA VAL A 299 -5.04 -42.44 31.27
C VAL A 299 -4.70 -41.15 32.03
N ALA A 300 -4.22 -41.25 33.27
CA ALA A 300 -3.77 -40.09 34.04
C ALA A 300 -2.56 -39.41 33.38
N GLN A 301 -1.60 -40.19 32.86
CA GLN A 301 -0.45 -39.67 32.11
C GLN A 301 -0.91 -38.92 30.85
N ARG A 302 -1.80 -39.53 30.04
CA ARG A 302 -2.35 -38.89 28.84
C ARG A 302 -3.15 -37.63 29.15
N ILE A 303 -3.90 -37.61 30.25
CA ILE A 303 -4.62 -36.40 30.69
C ILE A 303 -3.63 -35.32 31.10
N SER A 304 -2.58 -35.67 31.85
CA SER A 304 -1.52 -34.74 32.25
C SER A 304 -0.81 -34.15 31.05
N ASP A 305 -0.43 -34.97 30.07
CA ASP A 305 0.25 -34.52 28.85
C ASP A 305 -0.64 -33.56 28.04
N LYS A 306 -1.94 -33.86 27.93
CA LYS A 306 -2.90 -32.97 27.26
C LYS A 306 -3.18 -31.69 28.03
N GLU A 307 -3.20 -31.75 29.35
CA GLU A 307 -3.34 -30.57 30.21
C GLU A 307 -2.13 -29.65 30.04
N GLU A 308 -0.92 -30.21 30.01
CA GLU A 308 0.31 -29.45 29.77
C GLU A 308 0.32 -28.84 28.36
N GLU A 309 -0.10 -29.59 27.33
CA GLU A 309 -0.20 -29.07 25.97
C GLU A 309 -1.22 -27.92 25.87
N LEU A 310 -2.40 -28.08 26.50
CA LEU A 310 -3.43 -27.04 26.53
C LEU A 310 -2.95 -25.81 27.29
N GLN A 311 -2.24 -25.98 28.40
CA GLN A 311 -1.66 -24.88 29.15
C GLN A 311 -0.63 -24.13 28.30
N ARG A 312 0.25 -24.85 27.59
CA ARG A 312 1.23 -24.26 26.68
C ARG A 312 0.56 -23.47 25.55
N LEU A 313 -0.52 -23.99 24.96
CA LEU A 313 -1.27 -23.31 23.91
C LEU A 313 -1.99 -22.06 24.45
N ALA A 314 -2.56 -22.15 25.65
CA ALA A 314 -3.18 -21.02 26.34
C ALA A 314 -2.14 -19.91 26.62
N ASP A 315 -0.97 -20.26 27.15
CA ASP A 315 0.12 -19.32 27.43
C ASP A 315 0.63 -18.65 26.13
N GLN A 316 0.76 -19.41 25.04
CA GLN A 316 1.09 -18.86 23.71
C GLN A 316 0.04 -17.87 23.20
N SER A 317 -1.25 -18.18 23.36
CA SER A 317 -2.33 -17.27 22.97
C SER A 317 -2.35 -15.99 23.81
N ALA A 318 -2.05 -16.09 25.11
CA ALA A 318 -1.95 -14.95 26.01
C ALA A 318 -0.75 -14.06 25.65
N ALA A 319 0.40 -14.67 25.36
CA ALA A 319 1.59 -13.96 24.88
C ALA A 319 1.33 -13.23 23.55
N LEU A 320 0.62 -13.87 22.61
CA LEU A 320 0.22 -13.24 21.35
C LEU A 320 -0.72 -12.04 21.59
N THR A 321 -1.68 -12.18 22.49
CA THR A 321 -2.61 -11.09 22.84
C THR A 321 -1.87 -9.90 23.44
N LEU A 322 -0.90 -10.15 24.33
CA LEU A 322 -0.04 -9.10 24.89
C LEU A 322 0.80 -8.41 23.82
N ALA A 323 1.42 -9.19 22.91
CA ALA A 323 2.20 -8.64 21.81
C ALA A 323 1.36 -7.76 20.86
N CYS A 324 0.12 -8.18 20.56
CA CYS A 324 -0.82 -7.37 19.79
C CYS A 324 -1.18 -6.07 20.51
N ALA A 325 -1.44 -6.13 21.83
CA ALA A 325 -1.74 -4.93 22.63
C ALA A 325 -0.56 -3.94 22.65
N GLN A 326 0.68 -4.44 22.80
CA GLN A 326 1.88 -3.62 22.73
C GLN A 326 2.09 -2.99 21.34
N ALA A 327 1.86 -3.76 20.27
CA ALA A 327 1.94 -3.23 18.90
C ALA A 327 0.92 -2.11 18.67
N LEU A 328 -0.32 -2.28 19.14
CA LEU A 328 -1.35 -1.23 19.08
C LEU A 328 -0.96 0.01 19.88
N GLN A 329 -0.34 -0.16 21.05
CA GLN A 329 0.16 0.95 21.86
C GLN A 329 1.27 1.72 21.14
N VAL A 330 2.21 1.03 20.48
CA VAL A 330 3.27 1.66 19.68
C VAL A 330 2.67 2.44 18.51
N VAL A 331 1.70 1.87 17.80
CA VAL A 331 0.99 2.58 16.72
C VAL A 331 0.27 3.81 17.28
N SER A 332 -0.42 3.69 18.41
CA SER A 332 -1.08 4.84 19.05
C SER A 332 -0.09 5.92 19.50
N HIS A 333 1.10 5.55 19.96
CA HIS A 333 2.13 6.49 20.35
C HIS A 333 2.71 7.21 19.13
N PHE A 334 3.00 6.46 18.06
CA PHE A 334 3.46 7.01 16.80
C PHE A 334 2.44 7.99 16.18
N THR A 335 1.15 7.67 16.23
CA THR A 335 0.10 8.57 15.71
C THR A 335 -0.06 9.83 16.56
N LYS A 336 0.06 9.72 17.89
CA LYS A 336 -0.10 10.86 18.80
C LYS A 336 1.12 11.77 18.86
N GLU A 337 2.33 11.23 18.77
CA GLU A 337 3.56 12.01 19.01
C GLU A 337 4.38 12.23 17.74
N ALA A 338 4.71 11.15 17.02
CA ALA A 338 5.59 11.24 15.87
C ALA A 338 4.90 11.91 14.66
N THR A 339 3.62 11.64 14.46
CA THR A 339 2.85 12.20 13.34
C THR A 339 2.73 13.73 13.40
N PRO A 340 2.36 14.38 14.52
CA PRO A 340 2.34 15.84 14.59
C PRO A 340 3.73 16.45 14.48
N ALA A 341 4.77 15.82 15.05
CA ALA A 341 6.15 16.30 14.90
C ALA A 341 6.62 16.23 13.43
N LEU A 342 6.32 15.14 12.73
CA LEU A 342 6.59 15.00 11.29
C LEU A 342 5.78 16.02 10.47
N ARG A 343 4.52 16.27 10.82
CA ARG A 343 3.71 17.30 10.16
C ARG A 343 4.30 18.70 10.37
N ALA A 344 4.73 19.02 11.59
CA ALA A 344 5.35 20.30 11.90
C ALA A 344 6.65 20.50 11.11
N THR A 345 7.55 19.50 11.10
CA THR A 345 8.80 19.56 10.34
C THR A 345 8.59 19.70 8.83
N LEU A 346 7.62 18.97 8.26
CA LEU A 346 7.25 19.12 6.85
C LEU A 346 6.64 20.49 6.54
N GLN A 347 5.87 21.06 7.48
CA GLN A 347 5.31 22.40 7.33
C GLN A 347 6.41 23.46 7.37
N ASP A 348 7.37 23.34 8.29
CA ASP A 348 8.53 24.23 8.39
C ASP A 348 9.39 24.17 7.12
N GLU A 349 9.59 22.97 6.56
CA GLU A 349 10.33 22.78 5.32
C GLU A 349 9.58 23.34 4.10
N ALA A 350 8.25 23.18 4.05
CA ALA A 350 7.41 23.79 3.03
C ALA A 350 7.47 25.33 3.09
N ASP A 351 7.41 25.90 4.29
CA ASP A 351 7.51 27.35 4.50
C ASP A 351 8.92 27.87 4.12
N ALA A 352 9.97 27.11 4.44
CA ALA A 352 11.34 27.42 4.02
C ALA A 352 11.49 27.39 2.48
N ALA A 353 10.96 26.35 1.83
CA ALA A 353 10.94 26.25 0.37
C ALA A 353 10.16 27.40 -0.28
N GLN A 354 9.03 27.79 0.31
CA GLN A 354 8.23 28.92 -0.15
C GLN A 354 9.02 30.24 -0.10
N ARG A 355 9.77 30.49 0.98
CA ARG A 355 10.66 31.67 1.08
C ARG A 355 11.74 31.68 0.01
N HIS A 356 12.31 30.52 -0.34
CA HIS A 356 13.27 30.41 -1.44
C HIS A 356 12.64 30.73 -2.79
N VAL A 357 11.42 30.23 -3.06
CA VAL A 357 10.66 30.56 -4.27
C VAL A 357 10.36 32.06 -4.33
N ASP A 358 9.98 32.68 -3.21
CA ASP A 358 9.69 34.11 -3.18
C ASP A 358 10.94 34.97 -3.39
N THR A 359 12.10 34.52 -2.88
CA THR A 359 13.40 35.13 -3.18
C THR A 359 13.74 35.05 -4.67
N LEU A 360 13.48 33.91 -5.31
CA LEU A 360 13.66 33.74 -6.76
C LEU A 360 12.66 34.60 -7.55
N ARG A 361 11.42 34.72 -7.10
CA ARG A 361 10.43 35.62 -7.73
C ARG A 361 10.88 37.07 -7.65
N LEU A 362 11.37 37.51 -6.50
CA LEU A 362 11.92 38.87 -6.32
C LEU A 362 13.13 39.10 -7.24
N SER A 363 14.02 38.12 -7.42
CA SER A 363 15.18 38.26 -8.31
C SER A 363 14.78 38.35 -9.79
N VAL A 364 13.73 37.64 -10.20
CA VAL A 364 13.16 37.74 -11.56
C VAL A 364 12.47 39.08 -11.79
N VAL A 365 11.68 39.55 -10.81
CA VAL A 365 10.97 40.85 -10.90
C VAL A 365 11.95 42.02 -10.92
N ASN A 366 12.99 41.96 -10.09
CA ASN A 366 14.00 43.01 -9.99
C ASN A 366 15.10 42.91 -11.07
N ARG A 367 15.00 41.96 -12.01
CA ARG A 367 15.94 41.87 -13.12
C ARG A 367 15.75 43.10 -14.01
N PRO A 368 16.76 43.99 -14.16
CA PRO A 368 16.62 45.19 -14.98
C PRO A 368 16.27 44.78 -16.40
N ARG A 369 15.09 45.20 -16.86
CA ARG A 369 14.57 44.94 -18.21
C ARG A 369 15.47 45.63 -19.23
N SER A 370 16.52 44.94 -19.63
CA SER A 370 17.43 45.35 -20.68
C SER A 370 16.80 44.96 -22.02
N SER A 371 15.99 45.87 -22.57
CA SER A 371 15.66 46.04 -24.00
C SER A 371 14.21 46.52 -24.18
N PRO A 372 13.99 47.77 -24.64
CA PRO A 372 12.69 48.22 -25.12
C PRO A 372 12.54 47.79 -26.58
N GLY A 373 11.70 46.78 -26.86
CA GLY A 373 11.41 46.43 -28.25
C GLY A 373 10.73 45.09 -28.56
N ARG A 374 10.25 44.33 -27.57
CA ARG A 374 9.59 43.04 -27.85
C ARG A 374 8.09 43.07 -27.53
N PRO A 375 7.20 42.79 -28.49
CA PRO A 375 5.76 42.79 -28.27
C PRO A 375 5.31 41.66 -27.31
N PRO A 376 4.24 41.87 -26.55
CA PRO A 376 3.83 41.00 -25.46
C PRO A 376 3.03 39.81 -26.00
N GLY A 377 3.69 38.68 -26.20
CA GLY A 377 3.06 37.41 -26.50
C GLY A 377 4.04 36.29 -26.18
N GLU A 378 3.53 35.22 -25.57
CA GLU A 378 4.30 34.03 -25.18
C GLU A 378 5.13 34.18 -23.90
N SER A 379 4.41 34.34 -22.79
CA SER A 379 4.92 33.97 -21.47
C SER A 379 5.02 32.44 -21.39
N LEU A 380 6.22 31.92 -21.13
CA LEU A 380 6.55 30.52 -20.83
C LEU A 380 6.02 30.10 -19.45
N GLY A 381 4.72 30.26 -19.22
CA GLY A 381 4.04 29.94 -17.97
C GLY A 381 3.41 28.56 -17.98
N GLY A 382 4.22 27.50 -17.97
CA GLY A 382 3.76 26.12 -17.75
C GLY A 382 3.52 25.77 -16.28
N GLY A 383 3.48 26.76 -15.39
CA GLY A 383 3.11 26.57 -13.98
C GLY A 383 1.60 26.65 -13.82
N GLN A 384 1.01 25.71 -13.09
CA GLN A 384 -0.38 25.81 -12.64
C GLN A 384 -0.60 27.19 -12.03
N THR A 385 -1.63 27.90 -12.50
CA THR A 385 -1.94 29.23 -11.98
C THR A 385 -2.21 29.13 -10.48
N LEU A 386 -1.79 30.13 -9.69
CA LEU A 386 -1.97 30.16 -8.24
C LEU A 386 -3.44 29.90 -7.83
N SER A 387 -4.38 30.35 -8.65
CA SER A 387 -5.82 30.08 -8.49
C SER A 387 -6.15 28.59 -8.64
N ALA A 388 -5.55 27.88 -9.60
CA ALA A 388 -5.75 26.45 -9.77
C ALA A 388 -5.17 25.64 -8.59
N THR A 389 -4.00 26.04 -8.06
CA THR A 389 -3.40 25.43 -6.87
C THR A 389 -4.24 25.69 -5.62
N ILE A 390 -4.77 26.91 -5.43
CA ILE A 390 -5.65 27.24 -4.31
C ILE A 390 -6.94 26.41 -4.39
N SER A 391 -7.59 26.33 -5.56
CA SER A 391 -8.81 25.52 -5.72
C SER A 391 -8.59 24.02 -5.59
N THR A 392 -7.36 23.52 -5.81
CA THR A 392 -7.03 22.11 -5.50
C THR A 392 -6.82 21.94 -4.00
N LEU A 393 -6.14 22.88 -3.35
CA LEU A 393 -5.89 22.86 -1.91
C LEU A 393 -7.20 22.95 -1.11
N GLU A 394 -8.10 23.86 -1.49
CA GLU A 394 -9.46 23.96 -0.93
C GLU A 394 -10.25 22.65 -1.07
N ARG A 395 -10.19 22.01 -2.25
CA ARG A 395 -10.83 20.70 -2.48
C ARG A 395 -10.24 19.61 -1.59
N THR A 396 -8.92 19.59 -1.41
CA THR A 396 -8.27 18.61 -0.54
C THR A 396 -8.60 18.84 0.94
N VAL A 397 -8.67 20.10 1.39
CA VAL A 397 -9.05 20.46 2.76
C VAL A 397 -10.51 20.11 3.03
N MET A 398 -11.41 20.44 2.10
CA MET A 398 -12.83 20.07 2.21
C MET A 398 -13.02 18.55 2.28
N ARG A 399 -12.26 17.78 1.50
CA ARG A 399 -12.32 16.32 1.53
C ARG A 399 -11.77 15.76 2.85
N ALA A 400 -10.67 16.31 3.35
CA ALA A 400 -10.10 15.92 4.64
C ALA A 400 -11.04 16.25 5.81
N GLN A 401 -11.67 17.42 5.80
CA GLN A 401 -12.68 17.81 6.78
C GLN A 401 -13.92 16.93 6.72
N ALA A 402 -14.39 16.56 5.51
CA ALA A 402 -15.50 15.62 5.36
C ALA A 402 -15.15 14.23 5.91
N THR A 403 -13.92 13.75 5.69
CA THR A 403 -13.48 12.46 6.26
C THR A 403 -13.31 12.53 7.77
N GLU A 404 -12.83 13.65 8.32
CA GLU A 404 -12.68 13.82 9.76
C GLU A 404 -14.04 13.97 10.46
N ALA A 405 -14.97 14.72 9.88
CA ALA A 405 -16.35 14.82 10.35
C ALA A 405 -17.02 13.45 10.34
N PHE A 406 -16.85 12.66 9.28
CA PHE A 406 -17.34 11.30 9.21
C PHE A 406 -16.76 10.41 10.31
N ILE A 407 -15.44 10.45 10.56
CA ILE A 407 -14.81 9.66 11.63
C ILE A 407 -15.33 10.08 13.01
N ARG A 408 -15.47 11.38 13.27
CA ARG A 408 -16.04 11.89 14.53
C ARG A 408 -17.50 11.49 14.71
N ASP A 409 -18.27 11.43 13.64
CA ASP A 409 -19.65 10.95 13.69
C ASP A 409 -19.70 9.43 13.87
N VAL A 410 -18.80 8.66 13.27
CA VAL A 410 -18.67 7.21 13.53
C VAL A 410 -18.35 6.92 15.00
N ASP A 411 -17.45 7.69 15.63
CA ASP A 411 -17.19 7.57 17.07
C ASP A 411 -18.42 7.92 17.93
N ARG A 412 -19.32 8.78 17.44
CA ARG A 412 -20.61 9.07 18.08
C ARG A 412 -21.68 8.00 17.83
N LEU A 413 -21.62 7.29 16.70
CA LEU A 413 -22.48 6.16 16.37
C LEU A 413 -22.19 4.92 17.25
N VAL A 414 -21.02 4.85 17.89
CA VAL A 414 -20.66 3.81 18.86
C VAL A 414 -21.11 4.17 20.30
N SER A 415 -21.77 5.31 20.50
CA SER A 415 -22.33 5.68 21.81
C SER A 415 -23.43 4.71 22.24
N SER A 416 -23.26 4.08 23.41
CA SER A 416 -24.10 3.04 24.02
C SER A 416 -25.49 3.52 24.49
N ASP A 417 -26.16 4.38 23.73
CA ASP A 417 -27.49 4.89 24.08
C ASP A 417 -28.57 3.98 23.46
N PRO A 418 -29.32 3.20 24.28
CA PRO A 418 -30.22 2.16 23.76
C PRO A 418 -31.38 2.71 22.92
N ALA A 419 -31.70 4.01 23.03
CA ALA A 419 -32.76 4.64 22.24
C ALA A 419 -32.37 4.89 20.76
N LYS A 420 -31.08 4.87 20.42
CA LYS A 420 -30.59 5.07 19.04
C LYS A 420 -30.37 3.75 18.28
N LEU A 421 -30.48 2.62 18.97
CA LEU A 421 -30.31 1.29 18.35
C LEU A 421 -31.31 1.03 17.23
N ASP A 422 -32.55 1.50 17.37
CA ASP A 422 -33.59 1.33 16.33
C ASP A 422 -33.31 2.18 15.08
N GLU A 423 -32.78 3.39 15.26
CA GLU A 423 -32.36 4.26 14.15
C GLU A 423 -31.15 3.66 13.42
N HIS A 424 -30.18 3.11 14.16
CA HIS A 424 -29.04 2.37 13.56
C HIS A 424 -29.47 1.10 12.85
N ALA A 425 -30.45 0.36 13.39
CA ALA A 425 -30.99 -0.83 12.73
C ALA A 425 -31.62 -0.48 11.36
N SER A 426 -32.34 0.65 11.28
CA SER A 426 -32.90 1.14 10.01
C SER A 426 -31.82 1.55 9.00
N LEU A 427 -30.73 2.18 9.47
CA LEU A 427 -29.62 2.60 8.62
C LEU A 427 -28.84 1.39 8.08
N ILE A 428 -28.59 0.39 8.94
CA ILE A 428 -27.96 -0.88 8.56
C ILE A 428 -28.82 -1.61 7.52
N ALA A 429 -30.13 -1.71 7.76
CA ALA A 429 -31.05 -2.31 6.80
C ALA A 429 -31.03 -1.59 5.43
N SER A 430 -30.95 -0.25 5.43
CA SER A 430 -30.83 0.51 4.18
C SER A 430 -29.50 0.23 3.46
N HIS A 431 -28.39 0.16 4.20
CA HIS A 431 -27.08 -0.17 3.64
C HIS A 431 -27.06 -1.59 3.06
N ASP A 432 -27.64 -2.57 3.76
CA ASP A 432 -27.75 -3.95 3.27
C ASP A 432 -28.55 -4.03 1.97
N THR A 433 -29.61 -3.22 1.83
CA THR A 433 -30.37 -3.14 0.57
C THR A 433 -29.56 -2.51 -0.56
N GLU A 434 -28.82 -1.44 -0.30
CA GLU A 434 -27.94 -0.82 -1.29
C GLU A 434 -26.81 -1.76 -1.72
N GLU A 435 -26.21 -2.49 -0.78
CA GLU A 435 -25.18 -3.49 -1.04
C GLU A 435 -25.72 -4.66 -1.87
N ALA A 436 -26.95 -5.13 -1.57
CA ALA A 436 -27.64 -6.13 -2.37
C ALA A 436 -27.92 -5.63 -3.81
N GLU A 437 -28.28 -4.36 -3.99
CA GLU A 437 -28.45 -3.79 -5.33
C GLU A 437 -27.12 -3.69 -6.10
N VAL A 438 -26.06 -3.21 -5.45
CA VAL A 438 -24.74 -3.06 -6.06
C VAL A 438 -24.17 -4.42 -6.43
N SER A 439 -24.23 -5.39 -5.54
CA SER A 439 -23.83 -6.78 -5.83
C SER A 439 -24.67 -7.38 -6.96
N GLY A 440 -25.97 -7.09 -7.03
CA GLY A 440 -26.84 -7.43 -8.16
C GLY A 440 -26.42 -6.80 -9.50
N ARG A 441 -25.90 -5.56 -9.49
CA ARG A 441 -25.36 -4.90 -10.70
C ARG A 441 -24.02 -5.50 -11.11
N ILE A 442 -23.15 -5.82 -10.15
CA ILE A 442 -21.84 -6.43 -10.39
C ILE A 442 -22.01 -7.83 -11.00
N THR A 443 -22.87 -8.67 -10.44
CA THR A 443 -23.16 -10.01 -10.96
C THR A 443 -23.69 -9.96 -12.40
N LYS A 444 -24.65 -9.07 -12.70
CA LYS A 444 -25.13 -8.84 -14.07
C LYS A 444 -24.02 -8.41 -15.03
N LEU A 445 -23.08 -7.59 -14.57
CA LEU A 445 -21.95 -7.13 -15.38
C LEU A 445 -20.93 -8.26 -15.62
N LEU A 446 -20.66 -9.08 -14.62
CA LEU A 446 -19.82 -10.27 -14.73
C LEU A 446 -20.43 -11.30 -15.69
N ASP A 447 -21.73 -11.58 -15.60
CA ASP A 447 -22.44 -12.45 -16.54
C ASP A 447 -22.34 -11.94 -17.98
N ARG A 448 -22.51 -10.64 -18.20
CA ARG A 448 -22.33 -10.03 -19.53
C ARG A 448 -20.90 -10.17 -20.04
N LYS A 449 -19.89 -10.02 -19.17
CA LYS A 449 -18.48 -10.24 -19.53
C LYS A 449 -18.18 -11.71 -19.83
N ALA A 450 -18.72 -12.63 -19.05
CA ALA A 450 -18.59 -14.07 -19.28
C ALA A 450 -19.22 -14.49 -20.62
N LYS A 451 -20.43 -13.99 -20.93
CA LYS A 451 -21.08 -14.21 -22.24
C LYS A 451 -20.25 -13.61 -23.39
N LYS A 452 -19.69 -12.41 -23.23
CA LYS A 452 -18.79 -11.81 -24.24
C LYS A 452 -17.51 -12.63 -24.42
N ALA A 453 -16.94 -13.16 -23.35
CA ALA A 453 -15.75 -14.01 -23.41
C ALA A 453 -16.04 -15.33 -24.15
N ALA A 454 -17.20 -15.95 -23.90
CA ALA A 454 -17.63 -17.16 -24.61
C ALA A 454 -17.79 -16.90 -26.12
N VAL A 455 -18.43 -15.79 -26.51
CA VAL A 455 -18.52 -15.38 -27.93
C VAL A 455 -17.14 -15.12 -28.53
N GLY A 456 -16.23 -14.50 -27.77
CA GLY A 456 -14.84 -14.29 -28.19
C GLY A 456 -14.10 -15.61 -28.44
N GLN A 457 -14.31 -16.64 -27.61
CA GLN A 457 -13.73 -17.96 -27.82
C GLN A 457 -14.26 -18.63 -29.10
N THR A 458 -15.56 -18.52 -29.38
CA THR A 458 -16.12 -19.03 -30.64
C THR A 458 -15.49 -18.34 -31.86
N LEU A 459 -15.30 -17.02 -31.81
CA LEU A 459 -14.63 -16.28 -32.88
C LEU A 459 -13.17 -16.71 -33.08
N VAL A 460 -12.44 -17.01 -32.01
CA VAL A 460 -11.07 -17.53 -32.12
C VAL A 460 -11.08 -18.89 -32.81
N GLN A 461 -11.99 -19.80 -32.44
CA GLN A 461 -12.13 -21.10 -33.10
C GLN A 461 -12.49 -20.97 -34.59
N ASP A 462 -13.37 -20.03 -34.95
CA ASP A 462 -13.72 -19.76 -36.34
C ASP A 462 -12.53 -19.21 -37.13
N ILE A 463 -11.72 -18.33 -36.54
CA ILE A 463 -10.50 -17.82 -37.16
C ILE A 463 -9.48 -18.95 -37.34
N GLU A 464 -9.24 -19.77 -36.32
CA GLU A 464 -8.34 -20.93 -36.40
C GLU A 464 -8.78 -21.90 -37.50
N ARG A 465 -10.09 -22.15 -37.61
CA ARG A 465 -10.68 -22.95 -38.68
C ARG A 465 -10.46 -22.32 -40.06
N LEU A 466 -10.72 -21.02 -40.22
CA LEU A 466 -10.48 -20.31 -41.48
C LEU A 466 -9.00 -20.31 -41.87
N VAL A 467 -8.09 -20.19 -40.90
CA VAL A 467 -6.64 -20.31 -41.11
C VAL A 467 -6.28 -21.72 -41.59
N ALA A 468 -6.85 -22.77 -40.99
CA ALA A 468 -6.65 -24.15 -41.44
C ALA A 468 -7.21 -24.41 -42.86
N GLU A 469 -8.41 -23.89 -43.16
CA GLU A 469 -9.03 -24.02 -44.49
C GLU A 469 -8.21 -23.27 -45.55
N THR A 470 -7.74 -22.06 -45.26
CA THR A 470 -6.88 -21.28 -46.18
C THR A 470 -5.53 -21.94 -46.41
N ALA A 471 -4.92 -22.54 -45.37
CA ALA A 471 -3.69 -23.32 -45.52
C ALA A 471 -3.90 -24.54 -46.44
N SER A 472 -5.04 -25.23 -46.31
CA SER A 472 -5.41 -26.34 -47.19
C SER A 472 -5.61 -25.91 -48.65
N ILE A 473 -6.21 -24.73 -48.89
CA ILE A 473 -6.45 -24.21 -50.24
C ILE A 473 -5.13 -23.75 -50.89
N ALA A 474 -4.23 -23.16 -50.11
CA ALA A 474 -2.95 -22.63 -50.59
C ALA A 474 -1.93 -23.72 -50.99
N GLY A 475 -2.30 -25.01 -50.93
CA GLY A 475 -1.40 -26.12 -51.26
C GLY A 475 -0.25 -26.29 -50.27
N GLY A 476 -0.33 -25.63 -49.10
CA GLY A 476 0.60 -25.81 -47.99
C GLY A 476 0.31 -27.10 -47.25
N HIS A 477 0.62 -28.24 -47.86
CA HIS A 477 0.83 -29.46 -47.09
C HIS A 477 2.12 -29.30 -46.28
N ILE A 478 1.96 -29.07 -44.97
CA ILE A 478 2.94 -29.49 -43.97
C ILE A 478 2.56 -30.88 -43.51
#